data_AF-A0A382Z344-F1
#
_entry.id   AF-A0A382Z344-F1
#
_cell.length_a   1.000
_cell.length_b   1.000
_cell.length_c   1.000
_cell.angle_alpha   90.00
_cell.angle_beta   90.00
_cell.angle_gamma   90.00
#
_symmetry.space_group_name_H-M   'P 1'
#
loop_
_entity.id
_entity.type
_entity.pdbx_description
1 polymer ?
#
loop_
_entity_poly.entity_id
_entity_poly.type
_entity_poly.pdbx_seq_one_letter_code
_entity_poly.pdbx_strand_id
1 'polypeptide(L)' 'MMNNLTLLVMAAGMGSRYGGLKQLDKVGPNGETIIDYSVYDAMQAGFTKVIFIIRREFEDQFQSQI' A
#
# COMPACT_ATOMS: atom_id res chain seq x y z
N MET A 1 -5.20 23.90 14.28
CA MET A 1 -4.64 23.66 12.93
C MET A 1 -4.93 22.22 12.57
N MET A 2 -5.45 21.96 11.37
CA MET A 2 -5.64 20.58 10.89
C MET A 2 -4.26 20.08 10.45
N ASN A 3 -3.71 19.08 11.14
CA ASN A 3 -2.41 18.51 10.80
C ASN A 3 -2.57 17.63 9.56
N ASN A 4 -1.95 18.00 8.44
CA ASN A 4 -1.92 17.18 7.24
C ASN A 4 -0.87 16.06 7.40
N LEU A 5 -1.27 14.96 8.04
CA LEU A 5 -0.43 13.78 8.19
C LEU A 5 -0.35 13.01 6.87
N THR A 6 0.87 12.69 6.44
CA THR A 6 1.15 11.90 5.23
C THR A 6 1.76 10.56 5.60
N LEU A 7 1.17 9.47 5.11
CA LEU A 7 1.71 8.12 5.23
C LEU A 7 2.64 7.86 4.04
N LEU A 8 3.86 7.43 4.33
CA LEU A 8 4.82 6.99 3.33
C LEU A 8 4.96 5.47 3.39
N VAL A 9 4.49 4.78 2.35
CA VAL A 9 4.55 3.32 2.25
C VAL A 9 5.73 2.93 1.37
N MET A 10 6.77 2.34 1.99
CA MET A 10 7.95 1.86 1.27
C MET A 10 7.70 0.47 0.69
N ALA A 11 7.13 0.42 -0.51
CA ALA A 11 6.75 -0.80 -1.20
C ALA A 11 7.73 -1.26 -2.31
N ALA A 12 8.97 -0.74 -2.32
CA ALA A 12 9.98 -1.06 -3.32
C ALA A 12 10.80 -2.34 -3.02
N GLY A 13 10.50 -3.07 -1.94
CA GLY A 13 11.17 -4.31 -1.59
C GLY A 13 10.67 -5.49 -2.44
N MET A 14 11.58 -6.28 -3.00
CA MET A 14 11.22 -7.61 -3.52
C MET A 14 11.17 -8.59 -2.36
N GLY A 15 10.01 -9.20 -2.13
CA GLY A 15 9.92 -10.39 -1.28
C GLY A 15 10.62 -11.54 -2.00
N SER A 16 11.96 -11.63 -1.93
CA SER A 16 12.74 -12.66 -2.62
C SER A 16 12.36 -14.07 -2.19
N ARG A 17 11.87 -14.22 -0.95
CA ARG A 17 11.28 -15.47 -0.42
C ARG A 17 9.85 -15.72 -0.90
N TYR A 18 9.15 -14.67 -1.33
CA TYR A 18 7.74 -14.69 -1.70
C TYR A 18 7.51 -14.69 -3.21
N GLY A 19 8.54 -14.35 -4.01
CA GLY A 19 8.51 -14.42 -5.48
C GLY A 19 7.76 -13.28 -6.17
N GLY A 20 7.36 -12.23 -5.45
CA GLY A 20 6.60 -11.11 -6.01
C GLY A 20 6.21 -10.05 -4.97
N LEU A 21 5.27 -9.18 -5.35
CA LEU A 21 4.74 -8.13 -4.49
C LEU A 21 3.64 -8.66 -3.57
N LYS A 22 4.03 -9.25 -2.44
CA LYS A 22 3.12 -9.72 -1.38
C LYS A 22 2.07 -8.69 -0.95
N GLN A 23 2.41 -7.42 -1.07
CA GLN A 23 1.61 -6.30 -0.57
C GLN A 23 0.32 -6.07 -1.39
N LEU A 24 0.26 -6.60 -2.61
CA LEU A 24 -0.93 -6.61 -3.45
C LEU A 24 -1.74 -7.91 -3.31
N ASP A 25 -1.30 -8.85 -2.47
CA ASP A 25 -2.05 -10.08 -2.26
C ASP A 25 -3.36 -9.80 -1.54
N LYS A 26 -4.42 -10.39 -2.09
CA LYS A 26 -5.76 -10.39 -1.52
C LYS A 26 -5.81 -11.32 -0.33
N VAL A 27 -6.09 -10.75 0.84
CA VAL A 27 -6.13 -11.47 2.12
C VAL A 27 -7.46 -11.31 2.84
N GLY A 28 -8.25 -10.29 2.49
CA GLY A 28 -9.53 -10.01 3.11
C GLY A 28 -10.69 -10.85 2.53
N PRO A 29 -11.82 -10.94 3.26
CA PRO A 29 -12.97 -11.75 2.87
C PRO A 29 -13.64 -11.29 1.56
N ASN A 30 -13.43 -10.04 1.14
CA ASN A 30 -13.93 -9.51 -0.13
C ASN A 30 -12.80 -9.24 -1.14
N GLY A 31 -11.60 -9.76 -0.87
CA GLY A 31 -10.44 -9.59 -1.74
C GLY A 31 -9.64 -8.32 -1.49
N GLU A 32 -9.77 -7.72 -0.30
CA GLU A 32 -8.93 -6.62 0.15
C GLU A 32 -7.46 -7.04 0.24
N THR A 33 -6.57 -6.18 -0.22
CA THR A 33 -5.12 -6.37 -0.15
C THR A 33 -4.57 -5.99 1.23
N ILE A 34 -3.34 -6.38 1.51
CA ILE A 34 -2.63 -5.93 2.72
C ILE A 34 -2.49 -4.39 2.75
N ILE A 35 -2.32 -3.77 1.57
CA ILE A 35 -2.25 -2.31 1.46
C ILE A 35 -3.58 -1.66 1.85
N ASP A 36 -4.72 -2.23 1.46
CA ASP A 36 -6.04 -1.66 1.78
C ASP A 36 -6.26 -1.53 3.28
N TYR A 37 -5.92 -2.57 4.05
CA TYR A 37 -5.98 -2.52 5.51
C TYR A 37 -5.03 -1.47 6.09
N SER A 38 -3.82 -1.35 5.55
CA SER A 38 -2.83 -0.37 6.01
C SER A 38 -3.29 1.07 5.79
N VAL A 39 -3.93 1.33 4.64
CA VAL A 39 -4.49 2.65 4.31
C VAL A 39 -5.72 2.94 5.16
N TYR A 40 -6.60 1.97 5.36
CA TYR A 40 -7.77 2.11 6.21
C TYR A 40 -7.37 2.49 7.65
N ASP A 41 -6.41 1.79 8.24
CA ASP A 41 -5.90 2.10 9.58
C ASP A 41 -5.28 3.50 9.66
N ALA A 42 -4.56 3.91 8.61
CA ALA A 42 -3.99 5.25 8.53
C ALA A 42 -5.09 6.32 8.45
N MET A 43 -6.14 6.10 7.67
CA MET A 43 -7.30 7.00 7.64
C MET A 43 -7.94 7.13 9.03
N GLN A 44 -8.14 6.02 9.73
CA GLN A 44 -8.68 6.00 11.10
C GLN A 44 -7.76 6.73 12.10
N ALA A 45 -6.44 6.71 11.86
CA ALA A 45 -5.45 7.45 12.64
C ALA A 45 -5.31 8.94 12.24
N GLY A 46 -6.07 9.43 11.25
CA GLY A 46 -6.09 10.83 10.82
C GLY A 46 -5.08 11.20 9.73
N PHE A 47 -4.52 10.21 9.03
CA PHE A 47 -3.73 10.46 7.82
C PHE A 47 -4.64 10.91 6.67
N THR A 48 -4.20 11.94 5.94
CA THR A 48 -4.98 12.58 4.87
C THR A 48 -4.34 12.44 3.50
N LYS A 49 -3.10 11.91 3.45
CA LYS A 49 -2.37 11.64 2.22
C LYS A 49 -1.57 10.36 2.37
N VAL A 50 -1.53 9.57 1.30
CA VAL A 50 -0.70 8.36 1.20
C VAL A 50 0.23 8.50 0.00
N ILE A 51 1.50 8.14 0.16
CA ILE A 51 2.49 8.11 -0.90
C ILE A 51 3.14 6.73 -0.90
N PHE A 52 3.08 6.05 -2.03
CA PHE A 52 3.76 4.76 -2.23
C PHE A 52 5.11 4.99 -2.91
N ILE A 53 6.18 4.46 -2.31
CA ILE A 53 7.50 4.36 -2.94
C ILE A 53 7.63 2.95 -3.49
N ILE A 54 7.57 2.82 -4.82
CA ILE A 54 7.61 1.54 -5.52
C ILE A 54 8.81 1.47 -6.47
N ARG A 55 9.14 0.26 -6.93
CA ARG A 55 10.04 0.11 -8.08
C ARG A 55 9.25 0.42 -9.34
N ARG A 56 9.92 1.06 -10.30
CA ARG A 56 9.32 1.45 -11.59
C ARG A 56 8.74 0.26 -12.35
N GLU A 57 9.38 -0.90 -12.30
CA GLU A 57 8.90 -2.14 -12.93
C GLU A 57 7.53 -2.63 -12.39
N PHE A 58 7.09 -2.14 -11.23
CA PHE A 58 5.81 -2.48 -10.62
C PHE A 58 4.75 -1.38 -10.76
N GLU A 59 5.03 -0.31 -11.50
CA GLU A 59 4.13 0.84 -11.69
C GLU A 59 2.77 0.40 -12.23
N ASP A 60 2.75 -0.36 -13.33
CA ASP A 60 1.51 -0.83 -13.96
C ASP A 60 0.68 -1.71 -13.00
N GLN A 61 1.36 -2.59 -12.24
CA GLN A 61 0.69 -3.45 -11.27
C GLN A 61 0.04 -2.64 -10.16
N PHE A 62 0.75 -1.64 -9.63
CA PHE A 62 0.23 -0.73 -8.61
C PHE A 62 -0.96 0.08 -9.14
N GLN A 63 -0.84 0.70 -10.30
CA GLN A 63 -1.92 1.52 -10.88
C GLN A 63 -3.18 0.72 -11.21
N SER A 64 -3.05 -0.58 -11.50
CA SER A 64 -4.19 -1.45 -11.84
C SER A 64 -4.95 -1.98 -10.61
N GLN A 65 -4.35 -1.94 -9.41
CA GLN A 65 -4.87 -2.62 -8.22
C GLN A 65 -5.09 -1.70 -7.01
N ILE A 66 -4.47 -0.52 -7.00
CA ILE A 66 -4.55 0.51 -5.94
C ILE A 66 -5.06 1.81 -6.56
#